data_AF-A0A661PKN8-F1
#
_entry.id   AF-A0A661PKN8-F1
#
_cell.length_a   1.000
_cell.length_b   1.000
_cell.length_c   1.000
_cell.angle_alpha   90.00
_cell.angle_beta   90.00
_cell.angle_gamma   90.00
#
_symmetry.space_group_name_H-M   'P 1'
#
loop_
_entity.id
_entity.type
_entity.pdbx_description
1 polymer ?
#
loop_
_entity_poly.entity_id
_entity_poly.type
_entity_poly.pdbx_seq_one_letter_code
_entity_poly.pdbx_strand_id
1 'polypeptide(L)'
;MVRADISSDRFLLEPLLQGSAGSVIATDQNKSDEKERRSAREIGPFDIPLYATGSINISEAVWKDLVVKNFLAEYVLKDNVLNLTRMDGQVAGGSFSNRARVDLGKKGLAYSAEVDLKTIQANPLLTAFVPKAADSLLGAMDLTFALDGRGTEWQAFSRSLSGDGNMRVVDGRLINPGLVSGLSSFLQLPELNDIQFDNFTGQFNIVDGKLNLDSQMLSSILKLFPKGSVGLDGSLNLALDTRLSPELTAKLDRKGGILSYLADKDGWTQMPLLLKGNFASPRFGLDPKGVQAQASKVLGNELGRQIDKLFKQQDPSQETDQQQTEEGAQQAEDPTRKLLHDSLKKLFGN
;
A
#
# COMPACT_ATOMS: atom_id res chain seq x y z
N MET A 1 43.18 -11.29 -6.11
CA MET A 1 42.05 -10.82 -6.94
C MET A 1 41.65 -11.97 -7.85
N VAL A 2 40.41 -12.41 -7.77
CA VAL A 2 39.85 -13.53 -8.54
C VAL A 2 38.87 -12.96 -9.58
N ARG A 3 38.96 -13.42 -10.82
CA ARG A 3 37.96 -13.12 -11.85
C ARG A 3 37.04 -14.32 -12.01
N ALA A 4 35.73 -14.10 -11.92
CA ALA A 4 34.74 -15.16 -12.06
C ALA A 4 33.55 -14.65 -12.89
N ASP A 5 33.59 -14.98 -14.19
CA ASP A 5 32.51 -14.73 -15.13
C ASP A 5 31.57 -15.94 -15.17
N ILE A 6 30.26 -15.69 -15.12
CA ILE A 6 29.21 -16.72 -15.11
C ILE A 6 28.35 -16.52 -16.35
N SER A 7 28.12 -17.58 -17.12
CA SER A 7 27.16 -17.57 -18.21
C SER A 7 26.24 -18.77 -18.16
N SER A 8 24.99 -18.58 -18.59
CA SER A 8 24.03 -19.68 -18.71
C SER A 8 22.94 -19.32 -19.71
N ASP A 9 22.47 -20.32 -20.46
CA ASP A 9 21.28 -20.15 -21.29
C ASP A 9 20.02 -20.06 -20.43
N ARG A 10 19.95 -20.86 -19.36
CA ARG A 10 18.80 -20.91 -18.47
C ARG A 10 19.20 -21.13 -17.03
N PHE A 11 18.68 -20.28 -16.14
CA PHE A 11 19.00 -20.32 -14.72
C PHE A 11 17.76 -20.23 -13.85
N LEU A 12 17.61 -21.17 -12.90
CA LEU A 12 16.52 -21.18 -11.94
C LEU A 12 17.03 -20.62 -10.59
N LEU A 13 16.43 -19.54 -10.09
CA LEU A 13 16.89 -18.90 -8.85
C LEU A 13 16.35 -19.58 -7.59
N GLU A 14 15.17 -20.22 -7.66
CA GLU A 14 14.52 -20.80 -6.47
C GLU A 14 15.38 -21.84 -5.74
N PRO A 15 16.07 -22.79 -6.42
CA PRO A 15 16.88 -23.79 -5.73
C PRO A 15 17.99 -23.17 -4.88
N LEU A 16 18.56 -22.03 -5.30
CA LEU A 16 19.61 -21.34 -4.56
C LEU A 16 19.07 -20.66 -3.31
N LEU A 17 17.92 -20.02 -3.42
CA LEU A 17 17.28 -19.33 -2.30
C LEU A 17 16.76 -20.30 -1.23
N GLN A 18 16.26 -21.47 -1.66
CA GLN A 18 15.84 -22.54 -0.74
C GLN A 18 17.04 -23.27 -0.11
N GLY A 19 18.13 -23.48 -0.85
CA GLY A 19 19.36 -24.09 -0.36
C GLY A 19 20.07 -23.28 0.73
N SER A 20 20.00 -21.95 0.67
CA SER A 20 20.51 -21.04 1.71
C SER A 20 19.69 -21.07 3.01
N ALA A 21 18.41 -21.45 2.97
CA ALA A 21 17.59 -21.69 4.16
C ALA A 21 17.76 -23.12 4.72
N GLY A 22 18.14 -24.09 3.87
CA GLY A 22 18.25 -25.51 4.23
C GLY A 22 19.56 -25.93 4.91
N SER A 23 20.64 -25.14 4.84
CA SER A 23 21.95 -25.54 5.41
C SER A 23 22.08 -25.35 6.93
N VAL A 24 21.01 -24.96 7.63
CA VAL A 24 20.99 -24.88 9.11
C VAL A 24 20.22 -26.04 9.76
N ILE A 25 19.73 -27.01 8.97
CA ILE A 25 18.95 -28.15 9.49
C ILE A 25 19.65 -29.47 9.15
N ALA A 26 20.79 -29.71 9.79
CA ALA A 26 21.33 -31.05 10.08
C ALA A 26 22.37 -30.87 11.19
N THR A 27 22.04 -30.99 12.47
CA THR A 27 21.78 -32.25 13.15
C THR A 27 21.37 -31.90 14.59
N ASP A 28 20.15 -32.24 15.00
CA ASP A 28 19.93 -32.93 16.28
C ASP A 28 18.46 -33.35 16.40
N GLN A 29 18.23 -34.66 16.41
CA GLN A 29 16.95 -35.23 16.79
C GLN A 29 16.95 -35.39 18.31
N ASN A 30 16.36 -34.43 19.05
CA ASN A 30 15.55 -34.78 20.22
C ASN A 30 14.74 -33.60 20.78
N LYS A 31 13.49 -33.91 21.13
CA LYS A 31 12.58 -33.21 22.06
C LYS A 31 11.92 -31.92 21.58
N SER A 32 10.68 -32.13 21.15
CA SER A 32 9.49 -31.30 21.39
C SER A 32 9.56 -30.49 22.71
N ASP A 33 9.78 -29.18 22.59
CA ASP A 33 9.15 -28.08 23.38
C ASP A 33 9.90 -26.74 23.20
N GLU A 34 10.23 -26.37 21.96
CA GLU A 34 10.89 -25.08 21.63
C GLU A 34 10.30 -24.42 20.37
N LYS A 35 8.98 -24.52 20.16
CA LYS A 35 8.33 -23.93 18.98
C LYS A 35 7.98 -22.44 19.10
N GLU A 36 8.28 -21.80 20.23
CA GLU A 36 8.09 -20.36 20.45
C GLU A 36 9.33 -19.77 21.15
N ARG A 37 10.43 -19.53 20.42
CA ARG A 37 11.54 -18.59 20.77
C ARG A 37 12.80 -18.69 19.90
N ARG A 38 12.79 -19.32 18.73
CA ARG A 38 13.85 -19.03 17.74
C ARG A 38 13.51 -17.72 17.03
N SER A 39 13.79 -16.59 17.69
CA SER A 39 13.93 -15.31 16.98
C SER A 39 14.88 -15.56 15.81
N ALA A 40 14.38 -15.42 14.58
CA ALA A 40 15.22 -15.56 13.39
C ALA A 40 16.43 -14.64 13.58
N ARG A 41 17.62 -15.23 13.68
CA ARG A 41 18.84 -14.50 14.01
C ARG A 41 19.36 -13.88 12.72
N GLU A 42 19.46 -12.56 12.70
CA GLU A 42 20.14 -11.81 11.63
C GLU A 42 21.48 -12.46 11.26
N ILE A 43 21.70 -12.69 9.97
CA ILE A 43 22.92 -13.34 9.46
C ILE A 43 24.11 -12.38 9.48
N GLY A 44 25.31 -12.94 9.30
CA GLY A 44 26.55 -12.18 9.39
C GLY A 44 26.86 -11.68 10.80
N PRO A 45 27.84 -10.79 10.97
CA PRO A 45 28.70 -10.26 9.91
C PRO A 45 29.54 -11.38 9.29
N PHE A 46 29.83 -11.26 8.00
CA PHE A 46 30.71 -12.19 7.30
C PHE A 46 32.12 -11.60 7.23
N ASP A 47 33.10 -12.49 7.27
CA ASP A 47 34.49 -12.17 6.95
C ASP A 47 34.95 -13.05 5.79
N ILE A 48 34.87 -12.48 4.60
CA ILE A 48 35.19 -13.09 3.33
C ILE A 48 36.47 -12.38 2.84
N PRO A 49 37.65 -12.97 3.08
CA PRO A 49 38.94 -12.41 2.64
C PRO A 49 39.15 -12.64 1.12
N LEU A 50 38.15 -12.25 0.33
CA LEU A 50 38.10 -12.44 -1.11
C LEU A 50 37.96 -11.07 -1.79
N TYR A 51 38.87 -10.81 -2.71
CA TYR A 51 38.64 -9.81 -3.75
C TYR A 51 38.26 -10.55 -5.03
N ALA A 52 37.00 -10.47 -5.43
CA ALA A 52 36.47 -11.01 -6.68
C ALA A 52 35.84 -9.93 -7.57
N THR A 53 35.94 -10.13 -8.88
CA THR A 53 35.26 -9.32 -9.90
C THR A 53 34.71 -10.22 -10.99
N GLY A 54 33.63 -9.83 -11.65
CA GLY A 54 33.18 -10.55 -12.84
C GLY A 54 31.86 -10.05 -13.38
N SER A 55 31.37 -10.80 -14.35
CA SER A 55 30.09 -10.58 -14.99
C SER A 55 29.20 -11.82 -14.88
N ILE A 56 27.89 -11.63 -14.86
CA ILE A 56 26.88 -12.67 -14.91
C ILE A 56 26.03 -12.39 -16.14
N ASN A 57 25.98 -13.32 -17.09
CA ASN A 57 25.21 -13.20 -18.33
C ASN A 57 24.28 -14.40 -18.46
N ILE A 58 22.98 -14.19 -18.28
CA ILE A 58 21.99 -15.26 -18.32
C ILE A 58 20.93 -14.92 -19.38
N SER A 59 20.77 -15.78 -20.38
CA SER A 59 19.80 -15.56 -21.45
C SER A 59 18.37 -15.59 -20.92
N GLU A 60 18.06 -16.55 -20.03
CA GLU A 60 16.78 -16.66 -19.34
C GLU A 60 16.94 -17.06 -17.87
N ALA A 61 16.61 -16.16 -16.95
CA ALA A 61 16.52 -16.45 -15.52
C ALA A 61 15.05 -16.58 -15.09
N VAL A 62 14.75 -17.50 -14.18
CA VAL A 62 13.39 -17.69 -13.64
C VAL A 62 13.41 -17.51 -12.12
N TRP A 63 12.55 -16.64 -11.62
CA TRP A 63 12.37 -16.38 -10.18
C TRP A 63 10.91 -16.10 -9.82
N LYS A 64 10.31 -16.94 -8.97
CA LYS A 64 8.90 -16.85 -8.58
C LYS A 64 7.98 -16.77 -9.80
N ASP A 65 8.21 -17.67 -10.76
CA ASP A 65 7.54 -17.71 -12.07
C ASP A 65 7.74 -16.46 -12.96
N LEU A 66 8.53 -15.47 -12.52
CA LEU A 66 8.96 -14.36 -13.38
C LEU A 66 10.12 -14.80 -14.24
N VAL A 67 9.89 -14.75 -15.55
CA VAL A 67 10.93 -14.92 -16.55
C VAL A 67 11.63 -13.58 -16.78
N VAL A 68 12.93 -13.55 -16.49
CA VAL A 68 13.84 -12.45 -16.78
C VAL A 68 14.71 -12.84 -17.96
N LYS A 69 14.64 -12.08 -19.05
CA LYS A 69 15.44 -12.31 -20.25
C LYS A 69 16.62 -11.37 -20.31
N ASN A 70 17.70 -11.83 -20.94
CA ASN A 70 18.91 -11.03 -21.19
C ASN A 70 19.45 -10.40 -19.90
N PHE A 71 19.49 -11.18 -18.83
CA PHE A 71 19.98 -10.72 -17.55
C PHE A 71 21.50 -10.52 -17.61
N LEU A 72 21.94 -9.33 -17.28
CA LEU A 72 23.35 -8.97 -17.20
C LEU A 72 23.62 -8.32 -15.85
N ALA A 73 24.64 -8.79 -15.14
CA ALA A 73 25.14 -8.13 -13.95
C ALA A 73 26.67 -8.02 -13.98
N GLU A 74 27.21 -6.92 -13.48
CA GLU A 74 28.64 -6.71 -13.26
C GLU A 74 28.87 -6.47 -11.78
N TYR A 75 29.83 -7.19 -11.19
CA TYR A 75 30.04 -7.16 -9.76
C TYR A 75 31.51 -7.05 -9.35
N VAL A 76 31.70 -6.43 -8.18
CA VAL A 76 32.96 -6.36 -7.45
C VAL A 76 32.68 -6.71 -5.99
N LEU A 77 33.25 -7.82 -5.50
CA LEU A 77 33.31 -8.16 -4.09
C LEU A 77 34.69 -7.81 -3.56
N LYS A 78 34.77 -6.86 -2.63
CA LYS A 78 36.03 -6.47 -1.99
C LYS A 78 35.75 -5.95 -0.59
N ASP A 79 36.61 -6.30 0.38
CA ASP A 79 36.52 -5.83 1.76
C ASP A 79 35.13 -6.07 2.38
N ASN A 80 34.57 -7.27 2.15
CA ASN A 80 33.21 -7.66 2.55
C ASN A 80 32.06 -6.83 1.95
N VAL A 81 32.32 -6.04 0.90
CA VAL A 81 31.31 -5.26 0.20
C VAL A 81 31.12 -5.82 -1.21
N LEU A 82 29.91 -6.30 -1.50
CA LEU A 82 29.49 -6.65 -2.85
C LEU A 82 28.87 -5.40 -3.50
N ASN A 83 29.52 -4.91 -4.55
CA ASN A 83 28.98 -3.84 -5.39
C ASN A 83 28.52 -4.45 -6.71
N LEU A 84 27.24 -4.30 -7.02
CA LEU A 84 26.66 -4.51 -8.35
C LEU A 84 26.71 -3.17 -9.09
N THR A 85 27.73 -3.00 -9.92
CA THR A 85 27.94 -1.75 -10.68
C THR A 85 26.91 -1.59 -11.79
N ARG A 86 26.32 -2.69 -12.23
CA ARG A 86 25.29 -2.78 -13.25
C ARG A 86 24.49 -4.06 -13.04
N MET A 87 23.17 -3.99 -13.14
CA MET A 87 22.29 -5.14 -13.21
C MET A 87 21.05 -4.79 -14.03
N ASP A 88 20.94 -5.34 -15.23
CA ASP A 88 19.85 -5.04 -16.16
C ASP A 88 19.20 -6.32 -16.70
N GLY A 89 17.98 -6.17 -17.21
CA GLY A 89 17.30 -7.25 -17.92
C GLY A 89 15.90 -6.84 -18.40
N GLN A 90 15.22 -7.80 -19.00
CA GLN A 90 13.85 -7.65 -19.49
C GLN A 90 12.93 -8.56 -18.69
N VAL A 91 11.85 -8.01 -18.15
CA VAL A 91 10.91 -8.78 -17.31
C VAL A 91 9.51 -8.22 -17.51
N ALA A 92 8.51 -9.10 -17.49
CA ALA A 92 7.10 -8.71 -17.52
C ALA A 92 6.76 -7.67 -18.62
N GLY A 93 7.30 -7.86 -19.83
CA GLY A 93 7.04 -7.00 -21.00
C GLY A 93 7.84 -5.69 -21.06
N GLY A 94 8.59 -5.34 -20.01
CA GLY A 94 9.43 -4.14 -19.97
C GLY A 94 10.88 -4.44 -19.63
N SER A 95 11.57 -3.46 -19.05
CA SER A 95 12.98 -3.58 -18.67
C SER A 95 13.23 -3.01 -17.29
N PHE A 96 14.30 -3.51 -16.65
CA PHE A 96 14.82 -2.93 -15.42
C PHE A 96 16.32 -2.65 -15.55
N SER A 97 16.78 -1.67 -14.80
CA SER A 97 18.19 -1.41 -14.54
C SER A 97 18.37 -1.12 -13.05
N ASN A 98 19.47 -1.60 -12.49
CA ASN A 98 19.77 -1.44 -11.09
C ASN A 98 21.27 -1.27 -10.84
N ARG A 99 21.59 -0.49 -9.82
CA ARG A 99 22.88 -0.53 -9.13
C ARG A 99 22.63 -0.83 -7.67
N ALA A 100 23.50 -1.64 -7.06
CA ALA A 100 23.35 -1.98 -5.66
C ALA A 100 24.68 -2.19 -4.96
N ARG A 101 24.67 -2.00 -3.64
CA ARG A 101 25.78 -2.29 -2.75
C ARG A 101 25.24 -3.04 -1.55
N VAL A 102 25.94 -4.11 -1.18
CA VAL A 102 25.64 -4.95 -0.03
C VAL A 102 26.88 -5.05 0.84
N ASP A 103 26.81 -4.54 2.06
CA ASP A 103 27.85 -4.66 3.08
C ASP A 103 27.62 -5.95 3.88
N LEU A 104 28.39 -6.98 3.55
CA LEU A 104 28.35 -8.30 4.19
C LEU A 104 29.06 -8.29 5.56
N GLY A 105 29.89 -7.28 5.83
CA GLY A 105 30.61 -7.11 7.10
C GLY A 105 29.75 -6.57 8.24
N LYS A 106 28.46 -6.32 8.00
CA LYS A 106 27.49 -5.91 9.02
C LYS A 106 26.60 -7.08 9.41
N LYS A 107 26.34 -7.24 10.72
CA LYS A 107 25.25 -8.12 11.18
C LYS A 107 23.91 -7.63 10.62
N GLY A 108 23.14 -8.55 10.06
CA GLY A 108 21.91 -8.28 9.31
C GLY A 108 22.12 -7.70 7.91
N LEU A 109 23.38 -7.53 7.48
CA LEU A 109 23.76 -6.86 6.24
C LEU A 109 23.26 -5.41 6.16
N ALA A 110 23.85 -4.64 5.25
CA ALA A 110 23.34 -3.30 4.91
C ALA A 110 23.32 -3.15 3.39
N TYR A 111 22.27 -2.53 2.89
CA TYR A 111 21.94 -2.45 1.48
C TYR A 111 21.76 -1.00 1.07
N SER A 112 22.23 -0.66 -0.12
CA SER A 112 21.82 0.54 -0.83
C SER A 112 21.59 0.18 -2.30
N ALA A 113 20.50 0.63 -2.91
CA ALA A 113 20.18 0.31 -4.29
C ALA A 113 19.45 1.45 -5.00
N GLU A 114 19.71 1.58 -6.29
CA GLU A 114 18.95 2.43 -7.21
C GLU A 114 18.25 1.51 -8.20
N VAL A 115 16.93 1.57 -8.26
CA VAL A 115 16.09 0.71 -9.09
C VAL A 115 15.34 1.57 -10.08
N ASP A 116 15.46 1.21 -11.36
CA ASP A 116 14.70 1.79 -12.45
C ASP A 116 13.92 0.67 -13.15
N LEU A 117 12.61 0.81 -13.22
CA LEU A 117 11.70 -0.04 -14.00
C LEU A 117 11.07 0.81 -15.10
N LYS A 118 11.01 0.27 -16.32
CA LYS A 118 10.39 0.94 -17.47
C LYS A 118 9.40 0.01 -18.15
N THR A 119 8.15 0.46 -18.27
CA THR A 119 7.04 -0.22 -18.96
C THR A 119 6.82 -1.65 -18.48
N ILE A 120 7.02 -1.89 -17.18
CA ILE A 120 6.81 -3.21 -16.58
C ILE A 120 5.31 -3.44 -16.37
N GLN A 121 4.77 -4.57 -16.81
CA GLN A 121 3.39 -4.93 -16.48
C GLN A 121 3.25 -5.15 -14.97
N ALA A 122 2.32 -4.44 -14.34
CA ALA A 122 2.17 -4.45 -12.87
C ALA A 122 1.76 -5.84 -12.33
N ASN A 123 0.84 -6.52 -13.03
CA ASN A 123 0.25 -7.77 -12.53
C ASN A 123 1.28 -8.90 -12.31
N PRO A 124 2.17 -9.25 -13.26
CA PRO A 124 3.19 -10.25 -13.01
C PRO A 124 4.04 -9.98 -11.76
N LEU A 125 4.41 -8.72 -11.51
CA LEU A 125 5.16 -8.36 -10.30
C LEU A 125 4.33 -8.56 -9.03
N LEU A 126 3.06 -8.14 -9.03
CA LEU A 126 2.17 -8.34 -7.89
C LEU A 126 1.95 -9.82 -7.61
N THR A 127 1.71 -10.63 -8.64
CA THR A 127 1.56 -12.09 -8.50
C THR A 127 2.80 -12.73 -7.88
N ALA A 128 4.00 -12.32 -8.28
CA ALA A 128 5.24 -12.89 -7.77
C ALA A 128 5.61 -12.42 -6.35
N PHE A 129 5.42 -11.14 -6.04
CA PHE A 129 5.93 -10.53 -4.80
C PHE A 129 4.87 -10.28 -3.74
N VAL A 130 3.62 -10.09 -4.14
CA VAL A 130 2.47 -9.85 -3.26
C VAL A 130 1.29 -10.69 -3.73
N PRO A 131 1.34 -12.04 -3.63
CA PRO A 131 0.33 -12.91 -4.26
C PRO A 131 -1.13 -12.61 -3.85
N LYS A 132 -1.35 -12.06 -2.65
CA LYS A 132 -2.68 -11.62 -2.18
C LYS A 132 -3.24 -10.42 -2.95
N ALA A 133 -2.39 -9.73 -3.71
CA ALA A 133 -2.72 -8.59 -4.57
C ALA A 133 -2.58 -8.95 -6.06
N ALA A 134 -2.44 -10.24 -6.40
CA ALA A 134 -2.54 -10.69 -7.78
C ALA A 134 -3.85 -10.20 -8.42
N ASP A 135 -3.77 -9.83 -9.69
CA ASP A 135 -4.85 -9.29 -10.52
C ASP A 135 -5.52 -8.02 -9.98
N SER A 136 -4.98 -7.41 -8.92
CA SER A 136 -5.59 -6.24 -8.29
C SER A 136 -5.29 -4.92 -9.00
N LEU A 137 -4.23 -4.89 -9.82
CA LEU A 137 -3.81 -3.76 -10.62
C LEU A 137 -3.23 -4.25 -11.95
N LEU A 138 -3.79 -3.75 -13.04
CA LEU A 138 -3.27 -3.91 -14.40
C LEU A 138 -2.73 -2.56 -14.91
N GLY A 139 -1.82 -2.62 -15.88
CA GLY A 139 -1.24 -1.44 -16.53
C GLY A 139 0.28 -1.53 -16.67
N ALA A 140 0.84 -0.65 -17.51
CA ALA A 140 2.28 -0.52 -17.68
C ALA A 140 2.86 0.48 -16.67
N MET A 141 3.84 0.02 -15.89
CA MET A 141 4.42 0.75 -14.77
C MET A 141 5.88 1.16 -15.04
N ASP A 142 6.17 2.42 -14.74
CA ASP A 142 7.52 2.91 -14.51
C ASP A 142 7.73 3.15 -13.01
N LEU A 143 8.94 2.86 -12.53
CA LEU A 143 9.35 3.11 -11.15
C LEU A 143 10.80 3.60 -11.15
N THR A 144 11.07 4.65 -10.40
CA THR A 144 12.42 5.03 -9.99
C THR A 144 12.45 5.01 -8.47
N PHE A 145 13.41 4.32 -7.86
CA PHE A 145 13.48 4.18 -6.41
C PHE A 145 14.93 4.07 -5.94
N ALA A 146 15.37 5.02 -5.13
CA ALA A 146 16.61 4.93 -4.38
C ALA A 146 16.28 4.47 -2.96
N LEU A 147 16.95 3.41 -2.50
CA LEU A 147 16.68 2.79 -1.21
C LEU A 147 17.94 2.48 -0.44
N ASP A 148 17.82 2.56 0.88
CA ASP A 148 18.74 2.03 1.87
C ASP A 148 17.99 1.10 2.81
N GLY A 149 18.65 0.06 3.31
CA GLY A 149 18.02 -0.88 4.23
C GLY A 149 19.01 -1.74 4.99
N ARG A 150 18.51 -2.45 6.01
CA ARG A 150 19.29 -3.37 6.84
C ARG A 150 18.44 -4.53 7.33
N GLY A 151 19.08 -5.64 7.64
CA GLY A 151 18.38 -6.83 8.15
C GLY A 151 18.00 -7.79 7.03
N THR A 152 18.03 -9.07 7.37
CA THR A 152 17.73 -10.16 6.44
C THR A 152 16.34 -10.76 6.63
N GLU A 153 15.72 -10.44 7.77
CA GLU A 153 14.34 -10.77 8.07
C GLU A 153 13.40 -9.63 7.66
N TRP A 154 12.22 -9.97 7.14
CA TRP A 154 11.24 -8.97 6.68
C TRP A 154 10.91 -7.93 7.76
N GLN A 155 10.80 -8.35 9.03
CA GLN A 155 10.49 -7.43 10.12
C GLN A 155 11.60 -6.41 10.38
N ALA A 156 12.87 -6.80 10.30
CA ALA A 156 14.00 -5.89 10.49
C ALA A 156 14.22 -5.03 9.24
N PHE A 157 14.11 -5.64 8.06
CA PHE A 157 14.22 -4.97 6.77
C PHE A 157 13.16 -3.88 6.59
N SER A 158 11.88 -4.22 6.75
CA SER A 158 10.79 -3.25 6.59
C SER A 158 10.91 -2.04 7.52
N ARG A 159 11.40 -2.22 8.75
CA ARG A 159 11.58 -1.12 9.72
C ARG A 159 12.78 -0.24 9.42
N SER A 160 13.80 -0.76 8.75
CA SER A 160 15.02 -0.01 8.43
C SER A 160 15.07 0.46 6.99
N LEU A 161 14.13 0.02 6.15
CA LEU A 161 14.00 0.45 4.78
C LEU A 161 13.68 1.95 4.77
N SER A 162 14.51 2.70 4.06
CA SER A 162 14.29 4.10 3.76
C SER A 162 14.57 4.38 2.30
N GLY A 163 13.97 5.43 1.75
CA GLY A 163 14.25 5.82 0.38
C GLY A 163 13.20 6.72 -0.23
N ASP A 164 13.49 7.22 -1.42
CA ASP A 164 12.63 8.12 -2.18
C ASP A 164 12.43 7.58 -3.59
N GLY A 165 11.21 7.73 -4.11
CA GLY A 165 10.88 7.21 -5.42
C GLY A 165 9.71 7.89 -6.10
N ASN A 166 9.62 7.63 -7.41
CA ASN A 166 8.53 8.07 -8.25
C ASN A 166 7.97 6.87 -9.00
N MET A 167 6.67 6.81 -9.15
CA MET A 167 6.00 5.78 -9.94
C MET A 167 5.02 6.39 -10.92
N ARG A 168 4.83 5.71 -12.04
CA ARG A 168 3.81 6.01 -13.04
C ARG A 168 3.18 4.71 -13.50
N VAL A 169 1.87 4.66 -13.59
CA VAL A 169 1.14 3.56 -14.26
C VAL A 169 0.28 4.18 -15.35
N VAL A 170 0.29 3.61 -16.55
CA VAL A 170 -0.58 4.04 -17.65
C VAL A 170 -1.45 2.90 -18.15
N ASP A 171 -2.57 3.28 -18.76
CA ASP A 171 -3.59 2.37 -19.28
C ASP A 171 -3.99 1.35 -18.21
N GLY A 172 -4.25 1.86 -17.01
CA GLY A 172 -4.38 1.07 -15.81
C GLY A 172 -5.82 0.68 -15.51
N ARG A 173 -5.95 -0.40 -14.74
CA ARG A 173 -7.23 -0.87 -14.23
C ARG A 173 -7.05 -1.33 -12.79
N LEU A 174 -7.70 -0.64 -11.86
CA LEU A 174 -7.74 -1.03 -10.45
C LEU A 174 -8.93 -1.97 -10.25
N ILE A 175 -8.63 -3.20 -9.80
CA ILE A 175 -9.58 -4.29 -9.66
C ILE A 175 -9.63 -4.80 -8.21
N ASN A 176 -8.74 -4.30 -7.32
CA ASN A 176 -8.65 -4.73 -5.93
C ASN A 176 -10.04 -4.77 -5.26
N PRO A 177 -10.61 -5.95 -4.95
CA PRO A 177 -11.99 -6.05 -4.52
C PRO A 177 -12.27 -5.24 -3.26
N GLY A 178 -11.36 -5.23 -2.29
CA GLY A 178 -11.52 -4.44 -1.07
C GLY A 178 -11.63 -2.94 -1.35
N LEU A 179 -10.70 -2.40 -2.15
CA LEU A 179 -10.67 -0.97 -2.44
C LEU A 179 -11.81 -0.52 -3.35
N VAL A 180 -12.04 -1.23 -4.47
CA VAL A 180 -13.05 -0.82 -5.47
C VAL A 180 -14.46 -1.04 -4.95
N SER A 181 -14.74 -2.17 -4.31
CA SER A 181 -16.06 -2.42 -3.72
C SER A 181 -16.30 -1.55 -2.49
N GLY A 182 -15.26 -1.27 -1.69
CA GLY A 182 -15.36 -0.38 -0.55
C GLY A 182 -15.72 1.05 -0.97
N LEU A 183 -15.04 1.59 -1.99
CA LEU A 183 -15.34 2.92 -2.52
C LEU A 183 -16.72 2.97 -3.19
N SER A 184 -17.03 1.98 -4.03
CA SER A 184 -18.33 1.82 -4.70
C SER A 184 -19.48 1.76 -3.69
N SER A 185 -19.34 0.98 -2.62
CA SER A 185 -20.35 0.84 -1.57
C SER A 185 -20.50 2.12 -0.76
N PHE A 186 -19.39 2.77 -0.40
CA PHE A 186 -19.40 4.02 0.36
C PHE A 186 -20.11 5.14 -0.42
N LEU A 187 -19.78 5.29 -1.71
CA LEU A 187 -20.40 6.29 -2.58
C LEU A 187 -21.76 5.85 -3.14
N GLN A 188 -22.13 4.58 -2.99
CA GLN A 188 -23.29 3.97 -3.64
C GLN A 188 -23.28 4.14 -5.18
N LEU A 189 -22.09 3.96 -5.78
CA LEU A 189 -21.83 4.06 -7.22
C LEU A 189 -21.25 2.74 -7.75
N PRO A 190 -22.09 1.80 -8.22
CA PRO A 190 -21.66 0.50 -8.73
C PRO A 190 -20.65 0.57 -9.87
N GLU A 191 -20.63 1.67 -10.64
CA GLU A 191 -19.67 1.95 -11.71
C GLU A 191 -18.22 1.99 -11.21
N LEU A 192 -18.00 2.19 -9.91
CA LEU A 192 -16.67 2.23 -9.30
C LEU A 192 -16.15 0.87 -8.84
N ASN A 193 -16.87 -0.23 -9.10
CA ASN A 193 -16.39 -1.59 -8.82
C ASN A 193 -15.26 -2.04 -9.77
N ASP A 194 -15.01 -1.29 -10.83
CA ASP A 194 -13.93 -1.53 -11.79
C ASP A 194 -13.47 -0.19 -12.35
N ILE A 195 -12.30 0.27 -11.89
CA ILE A 195 -11.82 1.61 -12.20
C ILE A 195 -10.71 1.52 -13.23
N GLN A 196 -11.05 1.78 -14.48
CA GLN A 196 -10.08 2.06 -15.53
C GLN A 196 -9.59 3.50 -15.40
N PHE A 197 -8.30 3.74 -15.62
CA PHE A 197 -7.67 5.04 -15.52
C PHE A 197 -6.57 5.22 -16.57
N ASP A 198 -6.43 6.44 -17.07
CA ASP A 198 -5.46 6.76 -18.12
C ASP A 198 -4.05 6.79 -17.54
N ASN A 199 -3.91 7.40 -16.36
CA ASN A 199 -2.64 7.48 -15.66
C ASN A 199 -2.80 7.53 -14.14
N PHE A 200 -1.83 6.91 -13.48
CA PHE A 200 -1.49 7.12 -12.08
C PHE A 200 -0.07 7.67 -12.05
N THR A 201 0.18 8.73 -11.28
CA THR A 201 1.54 9.23 -11.00
C THR A 201 1.66 9.50 -9.51
N GLY A 202 2.80 9.14 -8.93
CA GLY A 202 3.01 9.32 -7.50
C GLY A 202 4.47 9.54 -7.15
N GLN A 203 4.69 10.39 -6.16
CA GLN A 203 5.95 10.54 -5.44
C GLN A 203 5.77 9.86 -4.09
N PHE A 204 6.79 9.16 -3.63
CA PHE A 204 6.76 8.58 -2.30
C PHE A 204 8.12 8.60 -1.64
N ASN A 205 8.10 8.54 -0.32
CA ASN A 205 9.26 8.16 0.46
C ASN A 205 8.90 7.06 1.45
N ILE A 206 9.88 6.26 1.84
CA ILE A 206 9.73 5.21 2.85
C ILE A 206 10.56 5.62 4.05
N VAL A 207 9.94 5.62 5.23
CA VAL A 207 10.60 5.86 6.52
C VAL A 207 9.86 5.05 7.59
N ASP A 208 10.61 4.39 8.48
CA ASP A 208 10.06 3.66 9.65
C ASP A 208 8.95 2.65 9.28
N GLY A 209 9.12 1.91 8.18
CA GLY A 209 8.14 0.94 7.70
C GLY A 209 6.86 1.53 7.13
N LYS A 210 6.85 2.82 6.80
CA LYS A 210 5.73 3.51 6.16
C LYS A 210 6.17 4.18 4.88
N LEU A 211 5.40 3.95 3.82
CA LEU A 211 5.46 4.70 2.58
C LEU A 211 4.56 5.94 2.72
N ASN A 212 5.14 7.13 2.71
CA ASN A 212 4.36 8.37 2.59
C ASN A 212 4.18 8.68 1.10
N LEU A 213 2.92 8.85 0.69
CA LEU A 213 2.50 8.96 -0.70
C LEU A 213 1.89 10.34 -0.95
N ASP A 214 2.24 10.93 -2.08
CA ASP A 214 1.52 12.02 -2.74
C ASP A 214 1.33 11.63 -4.20
N SER A 215 0.08 11.42 -4.62
CA SER A 215 -0.20 10.87 -5.94
C SER A 215 -1.48 11.40 -6.56
N GLN A 216 -1.63 11.14 -7.85
CA GLN A 216 -2.84 11.39 -8.62
C GLN A 216 -3.18 10.18 -9.49
N MET A 217 -4.46 9.90 -9.63
CA MET A 217 -5.03 8.91 -10.53
C MET A 217 -6.14 9.59 -11.32
N LEU A 218 -6.05 9.55 -12.65
CA LEU A 218 -6.96 10.24 -13.55
C LEU A 218 -7.71 9.24 -14.42
N SER A 219 -9.03 9.27 -14.36
CA SER A 219 -9.92 8.62 -15.32
C SER A 219 -10.98 9.58 -15.84
N SER A 220 -11.72 9.13 -16.85
CA SER A 220 -12.84 9.88 -17.44
C SER A 220 -14.01 10.10 -16.47
N ILE A 221 -14.20 9.21 -15.50
CA ILE A 221 -15.32 9.27 -14.55
C ILE A 221 -14.90 9.63 -13.12
N LEU A 222 -13.63 9.45 -12.77
CA LEU A 222 -13.11 9.57 -11.41
C LEU A 222 -11.69 10.15 -11.43
N LYS A 223 -11.44 11.17 -10.61
CA LYS A 223 -10.09 11.63 -10.29
C LYS A 223 -9.84 11.41 -8.81
N LEU A 224 -8.70 10.86 -8.45
CA LEU A 224 -8.27 10.70 -7.06
C LEU A 224 -6.92 11.39 -6.89
N PHE A 225 -6.75 12.14 -5.80
CA PHE A 225 -5.44 12.61 -5.36
C PHE A 225 -5.13 12.06 -3.95
N PRO A 226 -4.67 10.80 -3.84
CA PRO A 226 -4.33 10.20 -2.56
C PRO A 226 -3.10 10.86 -1.93
N LYS A 227 -3.20 11.18 -0.64
CA LYS A 227 -2.09 11.71 0.15
C LYS A 227 -2.12 11.15 1.58
N GLY A 228 -1.00 10.62 2.05
CA GLY A 228 -0.90 10.05 3.40
C GLY A 228 0.10 8.91 3.49
N SER A 229 -0.19 7.90 4.30
CA SER A 229 0.74 6.79 4.55
C SER A 229 0.14 5.42 4.23
N VAL A 230 0.94 4.56 3.61
CA VAL A 230 0.72 3.12 3.47
C VAL A 230 1.82 2.40 4.24
N GLY A 231 1.47 1.60 5.25
CA GLY A 231 2.45 0.79 5.95
C GLY A 231 2.93 -0.38 5.10
N LEU A 232 4.20 -0.76 5.26
CA LEU A 232 4.74 -2.00 4.65
C LEU A 232 4.11 -3.26 5.26
N ASP A 233 3.36 -3.12 6.36
CA ASP A 233 2.48 -4.12 6.94
C ASP A 233 1.08 -4.18 6.28
N GLY A 234 0.83 -3.31 5.30
CA GLY A 234 -0.44 -3.19 4.58
C GLY A 234 -1.46 -2.23 5.22
N SER A 235 -1.10 -1.52 6.28
CA SER A 235 -1.98 -0.50 6.87
C SER A 235 -2.20 0.70 5.93
N LEU A 236 -3.38 1.29 5.99
CA LEU A 236 -3.81 2.42 5.15
C LEU A 236 -4.21 3.60 6.02
N ASN A 237 -3.75 4.79 5.65
CA ASN A 237 -4.23 6.07 6.16
C ASN A 237 -4.00 7.16 5.11
N LEU A 238 -4.95 7.31 4.19
CA LEU A 238 -4.86 8.19 3.03
C LEU A 238 -6.04 9.15 3.01
N ALA A 239 -5.77 10.46 2.98
CA ALA A 239 -6.74 11.43 2.52
C ALA A 239 -6.87 11.30 1.00
N LEU A 240 -8.10 11.30 0.50
CA LEU A 240 -8.40 11.19 -0.92
C LEU A 240 -9.18 12.45 -1.32
N ASP A 241 -8.55 13.35 -2.06
CA ASP A 241 -9.32 14.35 -2.81
C ASP A 241 -9.99 13.61 -3.98
N THR A 242 -11.23 13.19 -3.78
CA THR A 242 -12.01 12.46 -4.78
C THR A 242 -12.82 13.45 -5.60
N ARG A 243 -12.72 13.37 -6.93
CA ARG A 243 -13.55 14.17 -7.84
C ARG A 243 -14.35 13.28 -8.75
N LEU A 244 -15.66 13.46 -8.71
CA LEU A 244 -16.63 12.72 -9.50
C LEU A 244 -16.96 13.50 -10.76
N SER A 245 -17.09 12.79 -11.89
CA SER A 245 -17.53 13.41 -13.14
C SER A 245 -18.97 13.96 -13.01
N PRO A 246 -19.39 14.83 -13.94
CA PRO A 246 -20.78 15.28 -14.00
C PRO A 246 -21.78 14.11 -14.08
N GLU A 247 -21.43 13.03 -14.80
CA GLU A 247 -22.29 11.85 -14.93
C GLU A 247 -22.50 11.14 -13.58
N LEU A 248 -21.41 10.87 -12.84
CA LEU A 248 -21.50 10.23 -11.52
C LEU A 248 -22.21 11.14 -10.52
N THR A 249 -21.93 12.44 -10.55
CA THR A 249 -22.60 13.43 -9.70
C THR A 249 -24.12 13.43 -9.94
N ALA A 250 -24.56 13.46 -11.20
CA ALA A 250 -25.98 13.46 -11.54
C ALA A 250 -26.70 12.19 -11.04
N LYS A 251 -26.02 11.04 -11.03
CA LYS A 251 -26.58 9.79 -10.47
C LYS A 251 -26.77 9.87 -8.95
N LEU A 252 -25.84 10.50 -8.24
CA LEU A 252 -25.96 10.73 -6.80
C LEU A 252 -27.08 11.72 -6.47
N ASP A 253 -27.19 12.81 -7.23
CA ASP A 253 -28.19 13.85 -6.97
C ASP A 253 -29.63 13.39 -7.23
N ARG A 254 -29.84 12.45 -8.15
CA ARG A 254 -31.16 11.83 -8.37
C ARG A 254 -31.73 11.15 -7.11
N LYS A 255 -30.90 10.89 -6.10
CA LYS A 255 -31.31 10.39 -4.78
C LYS A 255 -31.64 11.52 -3.78
N GLY A 256 -31.85 12.75 -4.25
CA GLY A 256 -32.19 13.93 -3.42
C GLY A 256 -30.98 14.74 -2.98
N GLY A 257 -29.86 14.66 -3.70
CA GLY A 257 -28.59 15.31 -3.35
C GLY A 257 -28.47 16.76 -3.83
N ILE A 258 -27.60 17.52 -3.17
CA ILE A 258 -27.18 18.89 -3.56
C ILE A 258 -25.72 18.91 -4.04
N LEU A 259 -25.18 17.75 -4.46
CA LEU A 259 -23.76 17.60 -4.77
C LEU A 259 -23.38 18.37 -6.05
N SER A 260 -24.29 18.54 -7.01
CA SER A 260 -24.07 19.40 -8.19
C SER A 260 -23.75 20.85 -7.85
N TYR A 261 -24.18 21.37 -6.70
CA TYR A 261 -23.80 22.71 -6.23
C TYR A 261 -22.35 22.78 -5.74
N LEU A 262 -21.70 21.63 -5.55
CA LEU A 262 -20.29 21.48 -5.18
C LEU A 262 -19.39 21.24 -6.40
N ALA A 263 -19.96 21.25 -7.61
CA ALA A 263 -19.20 21.09 -8.83
C ALA A 263 -18.32 22.31 -9.12
N ASP A 264 -17.12 22.06 -9.62
CA ASP A 264 -16.25 23.12 -10.15
C ASP A 264 -16.74 23.64 -11.51
N LYS A 265 -16.01 24.61 -12.07
CA LYS A 265 -16.32 25.21 -13.37
C LYS A 265 -16.37 24.21 -14.54
N ASP A 266 -15.71 23.07 -14.40
CA ASP A 266 -15.65 22.01 -15.41
C ASP A 266 -16.66 20.88 -15.11
N GLY A 267 -17.53 21.09 -14.11
CA GLY A 267 -18.59 20.18 -13.69
C GLY A 267 -18.14 19.02 -12.79
N TRP A 268 -16.88 19.03 -12.32
CA TRP A 268 -16.37 17.98 -11.44
C TRP A 268 -16.72 18.28 -9.98
N THR A 269 -17.32 17.30 -9.30
CA THR A 269 -17.72 17.45 -7.91
C THR A 269 -16.65 16.92 -6.98
N GLN A 270 -16.13 17.78 -6.11
CA GLN A 270 -15.16 17.40 -5.09
C GLN A 270 -15.85 16.76 -3.88
N MET A 271 -15.34 15.60 -3.45
CA MET A 271 -15.74 14.87 -2.27
C MET A 271 -14.50 14.42 -1.48
N PRO A 272 -14.19 15.06 -0.35
CA PRO A 272 -13.00 14.73 0.43
C PRO A 272 -13.23 13.45 1.24
N LEU A 273 -12.55 12.37 0.88
CA LEU A 273 -12.66 11.07 1.55
C LEU A 273 -11.41 10.76 2.38
N LEU A 274 -11.58 9.86 3.34
CA LEU A 274 -10.52 9.30 4.17
C LEU A 274 -10.56 7.78 4.07
N LEU A 275 -9.44 7.18 3.67
CA LEU A 275 -9.25 5.74 3.58
C LEU A 275 -8.34 5.26 4.71
N LYS A 276 -8.89 4.43 5.59
CA LYS A 276 -8.19 3.79 6.72
C LYS A 276 -8.25 2.27 6.64
N GLY A 277 -7.59 1.59 7.56
CA GLY A 277 -7.67 0.13 7.71
C GLY A 277 -6.49 -0.56 7.04
N ASN A 278 -6.76 -1.55 6.18
CA ASN A 278 -5.75 -2.24 5.39
C ASN A 278 -6.36 -2.70 4.05
N PHE A 279 -5.55 -3.21 3.12
CA PHE A 279 -6.02 -3.64 1.80
C PHE A 279 -7.09 -4.75 1.81
N ALA A 280 -7.17 -5.57 2.87
CA ALA A 280 -8.17 -6.62 3.00
C ALA A 280 -9.48 -6.14 3.64
N SER A 281 -9.44 -5.08 4.44
CA SER A 281 -10.60 -4.49 5.11
C SER A 281 -10.47 -2.97 5.14
N PRO A 282 -10.53 -2.30 3.97
CA PRO A 282 -10.45 -0.86 3.89
C PRO A 282 -11.72 -0.23 4.46
N ARG A 283 -11.57 0.94 5.07
CA ARG A 283 -12.68 1.74 5.59
C ARG A 283 -12.63 3.11 4.96
N PHE A 284 -13.66 3.42 4.19
CA PHE A 284 -13.89 4.75 3.63
C PHE A 284 -14.77 5.55 4.58
N GLY A 285 -14.44 6.82 4.72
CA GLY A 285 -15.24 7.82 5.41
C GLY A 285 -15.00 9.18 4.76
N LEU A 286 -15.62 10.22 5.30
CA LEU A 286 -15.33 11.59 4.88
C LEU A 286 -14.08 12.08 5.60
N ASP A 287 -13.25 12.86 4.92
CA ASP A 287 -12.12 13.53 5.57
C ASP A 287 -12.61 14.82 6.25
N PRO A 288 -12.61 14.90 7.60
CA PRO A 288 -13.11 16.08 8.29
C PRO A 288 -12.37 17.36 7.91
N LYS A 289 -11.07 17.26 7.63
CA LYS A 289 -10.26 18.43 7.23
C LYS A 289 -10.66 18.92 5.84
N GLY A 290 -10.79 18.01 4.88
CA GLY A 290 -11.26 18.32 3.55
C GLY A 290 -12.69 18.87 3.54
N VAL A 291 -13.61 18.28 4.31
CA VAL A 291 -15.00 18.75 4.44
C VAL A 291 -15.03 20.18 4.98
N GLN A 292 -14.29 20.47 6.04
CA GLN A 292 -14.20 21.82 6.62
C GLN A 292 -13.64 22.83 5.61
N ALA A 293 -12.60 22.46 4.87
CA ALA A 293 -12.02 23.31 3.84
C ALA A 293 -13.01 23.58 2.70
N GLN A 294 -13.79 22.58 2.28
CA GLN A 294 -14.81 22.73 1.24
C GLN A 294 -15.98 23.62 1.71
N ALA A 295 -16.50 23.41 2.92
CA ALA A 295 -17.55 24.23 3.49
C ALA A 295 -17.13 25.70 3.64
N SER A 296 -15.86 25.96 3.95
CA SER A 296 -15.32 27.32 4.07
C SER A 296 -15.18 28.03 2.71
N LYS A 297 -14.93 27.30 1.62
CA LYS A 297 -14.83 27.85 0.26
C LYS A 297 -16.19 28.28 -0.29
N VAL A 298 -17.26 27.60 0.12
CA VAL A 298 -18.64 27.98 -0.19
C VAL A 298 -19.05 29.08 0.79
N LEU A 299 -18.60 30.31 0.52
CA LEU A 299 -18.78 31.49 1.37
C LEU A 299 -20.24 31.68 1.82
N GLY A 300 -20.46 31.57 3.14
CA GLY A 300 -21.52 32.28 3.90
C GLY A 300 -22.98 32.01 3.54
N ASN A 301 -23.65 31.16 4.35
CA ASN A 301 -25.10 30.95 4.59
C ASN A 301 -25.52 29.48 4.45
N GLU A 302 -26.80 29.20 4.65
CA GLU A 302 -27.49 27.89 4.82
C GLU A 302 -26.92 26.72 4.01
N LEU A 303 -26.43 26.95 2.79
CA LEU A 303 -25.72 25.96 1.97
C LEU A 303 -24.52 25.32 2.69
N GLY A 304 -23.65 26.11 3.33
CA GLY A 304 -22.51 25.57 4.10
C GLY A 304 -22.96 24.67 5.26
N ARG A 305 -24.07 25.01 5.92
CA ARG A 305 -24.67 24.19 6.99
C ARG A 305 -25.31 22.91 6.44
N GLN A 306 -25.93 22.97 5.27
CA GLN A 306 -26.49 21.80 4.59
C GLN A 306 -25.38 20.84 4.16
N ILE A 307 -24.26 21.36 3.64
CA ILE A 307 -23.08 20.57 3.29
C ILE A 307 -22.52 19.86 4.52
N ASP A 308 -22.32 20.57 5.63
CA ASP A 308 -21.85 19.98 6.89
C ASP A 308 -22.82 18.91 7.42
N LYS A 309 -24.14 19.15 7.36
CA LYS A 309 -25.16 18.16 7.76
C LYS A 309 -25.15 16.90 6.90
N LEU A 310 -25.04 17.05 5.58
CA LEU A 310 -25.01 15.93 4.64
C LEU A 310 -23.81 15.03 4.87
N PHE A 311 -22.65 15.65 5.08
CA PHE A 311 -21.42 14.93 5.33
C PHE A 311 -21.38 14.30 6.73
N LYS A 312 -21.97 14.93 7.76
CA LYS A 312 -22.10 14.31 9.09
C LYS A 312 -23.02 13.08 9.12
N GLN A 313 -24.08 13.04 8.31
CA GLN A 313 -24.98 11.88 8.25
C GLN A 313 -24.34 10.63 7.62
N GLN A 314 -23.26 10.79 6.85
CA GLN A 314 -22.57 9.69 6.17
C GLN A 314 -21.36 9.13 6.95
N ASP A 315 -21.05 9.69 8.14
CA ASP A 315 -19.99 9.19 9.02
C ASP A 315 -20.61 8.40 10.19
N PRO A 316 -20.71 7.06 10.12
CA PRO A 316 -21.23 6.24 11.23
C PRO A 316 -20.31 6.19 12.45
N SER A 317 -19.22 6.97 12.48
CA SER A 317 -18.17 6.89 13.51
C SER A 317 -18.29 7.96 14.61
N GLN A 318 -19.24 8.90 14.55
CA GLN A 318 -19.28 10.07 15.45
C GLN A 318 -20.41 10.10 16.48
N GLU A 319 -21.11 9.00 16.76
CA GLU A 319 -22.17 8.99 17.79
C GLU A 319 -21.71 8.72 19.24
N THR A 320 -20.40 8.70 19.57
CA THR A 320 -19.98 8.27 20.94
C THR A 320 -19.18 9.26 21.78
N ASP A 321 -18.81 10.45 21.31
CA ASP A 321 -17.86 11.31 22.05
C ASP A 321 -18.40 12.67 22.53
N GLN A 322 -19.66 12.73 22.97
CA GLN A 322 -20.14 13.87 23.79
C GLN A 322 -21.10 13.42 24.90
N GLN A 323 -20.55 12.80 25.94
CA GLN A 323 -21.02 12.93 27.32
C GLN A 323 -20.06 12.21 28.27
N GLN A 324 -18.98 12.88 28.65
CA GLN A 324 -18.24 12.53 29.86
C GLN A 324 -17.43 13.74 30.35
N THR A 325 -18.12 14.65 31.01
CA THR A 325 -17.53 15.47 32.06
C THR A 325 -18.64 15.82 33.03
N GLU A 326 -18.74 15.06 34.12
CA GLU A 326 -19.00 15.51 35.49
C GLU A 326 -19.39 14.30 36.37
N GLU A 327 -18.42 13.96 37.23
CA GLU A 327 -18.59 13.58 38.64
C GLU A 327 -19.56 12.46 39.03
N GLY A 328 -18.98 11.41 39.63
CA GLY A 328 -19.74 10.44 40.38
C GLY A 328 -20.22 11.01 41.72
N ALA A 329 -21.49 10.77 42.05
CA ALA A 329 -21.93 10.19 43.31
C ALA A 329 -23.46 10.04 43.33
N GLN A 330 -23.90 8.89 43.84
CA GLN A 330 -25.21 8.59 44.43
C GLN A 330 -26.37 8.14 43.51
N GLN A 331 -26.81 6.93 43.83
CA GLN A 331 -28.03 6.26 43.41
C GLN A 331 -29.26 7.14 43.72
N ALA A 332 -30.10 7.36 42.70
CA ALA A 332 -31.52 7.64 42.85
C ALA A 332 -32.27 6.86 41.77
N GLU A 333 -33.30 6.12 42.17
CA GLU A 333 -34.20 5.40 41.25
C GLU A 333 -34.80 6.38 40.24
N ASP A 334 -34.59 6.10 38.95
CA ASP A 334 -35.14 6.87 37.85
C ASP A 334 -36.67 6.63 37.73
N PRO A 335 -37.53 7.64 38.02
CA PRO A 335 -38.99 7.51 37.95
C PRO A 335 -39.49 7.22 36.52
N THR A 336 -38.64 7.43 35.52
CA THR A 336 -38.93 7.14 34.10
C THR A 336 -38.97 5.64 33.82
N ARG A 337 -38.21 4.82 34.57
CA ARG A 337 -38.25 3.35 34.44
C ARG A 337 -39.52 2.73 35.01
N LYS A 338 -40.11 3.31 36.08
CA LYS A 338 -41.42 2.86 36.61
C LYS A 338 -42.56 3.17 35.62
N LEU A 339 -42.54 4.34 34.98
CA LEU A 339 -43.56 4.75 34.00
C LEU A 339 -43.53 3.92 32.71
N LEU A 340 -42.34 3.50 32.26
CA LEU A 340 -42.19 2.61 31.10
C LEU A 340 -42.62 1.17 31.39
N HIS A 341 -42.37 0.68 32.61
CA HIS A 341 -42.77 -0.67 33.01
C HIS A 341 -44.30 -0.81 33.18
N ASP A 342 -44.97 0.20 33.74
CA ASP A 342 -46.42 0.21 33.91
C ASP A 342 -47.17 0.42 32.57
N SER A 343 -46.56 1.11 31.61
CA SER A 343 -47.13 1.32 30.27
C SER A 343 -47.06 0.06 29.39
N LEU A 344 -45.98 -0.72 29.51
CA LEU A 344 -45.81 -1.97 28.77
C LEU A 344 -46.73 -3.09 29.30
N LYS A 345 -47.04 -3.10 30.60
CA LYS A 345 -47.96 -4.07 31.21
C LYS A 345 -49.43 -3.83 30.83
N LYS A 346 -49.79 -2.61 30.44
CA LYS A 346 -51.14 -2.25 29.93
C LYS A 346 -51.36 -2.56 28.45
N LEU A 347 -50.29 -2.67 27.65
CA LEU A 347 -50.39 -2.87 26.20
C LEU A 347 -50.34 -4.35 25.77
N PHE A 348 -49.84 -5.25 26.62
CA PHE A 348 -49.66 -6.67 26.29
C PHE A 348 -50.22 -7.64 27.35
N GLY A 349 -51.13 -7.15 28.20
CA GLY A 349 -51.79 -7.94 29.24
C GLY A 349 -53.17 -8.44 28.82
N ASN A 350 -53.19 -9.53 28.05
CA ASN A 350 -53.95 -10.75 28.36
C ASN A 350 -53.31 -11.93 27.63
#